data_AF-A0A0F9PHB9-F1
#
_entry.id   AF-A0A0F9PHB9-F1
#
_cell.length_a   1.000
_cell.length_b   1.000
_cell.length_c   1.000
_cell.angle_alpha   90.00
_cell.angle_beta   90.00
_cell.angle_gamma   90.00
#
_symmetry.space_group_name_H-M   'P 1'
#
loop_
_entity.id
_entity.type
_entity.pdbx_description
1 polymer ?
#
loop_
_entity_poly.entity_id
_entity_poly.type
_entity_poly.pdbx_seq_one_letter_code
_entity_poly.pdbx_strand_id
1 'polypeptide(L)'
;MPIFRQRQALAGLLLFKATFIIRHRDISVIKRLLPFVLLFAMSFSIQADDTHSMLTGKNVLILYKKDDILSKKIAAYYADKRSVPSSQQLGIQLDSNSSTLSRSQFNQLEKTIQPHLSKNIKVILLTWTKPYRVKCMSITSAVTLGFDEQYCSHNADHQTGCHPTKNSPLFNISRSKANQSPPWRLSMMLSGENFEQAKALIDRGIEADGSDPVGDAYLVRTQDANRSTRWPIFKQLVSLWPRYKGITLHYVDDRYRVKGSSVNHKNQLMFYFTGLPQVPDINTNHYLPGAIADHLTSAGGNGIGEGGQMKTYRWLEAGATASYGTVIEPCNYPEKFPNPRILLPNYMTGDHLIQAYWKSVQQPGEGLFVGEPLARPWSAK
;
A
#
# COMPACT_ATOMS: atom_id res chain seq x y z
N MET A 1 -69.46 1.11 -19.12
CA MET A 1 -69.25 1.35 -20.57
C MET A 1 -68.83 2.81 -20.76
N PRO A 2 -68.06 3.18 -21.80
CA PRO A 2 -67.07 2.41 -22.59
C PRO A 2 -65.61 2.76 -22.15
N ILE A 3 -64.61 1.85 -22.16
CA ILE A 3 -63.75 1.40 -23.30
C ILE A 3 -62.95 2.59 -23.88
N PHE A 4 -61.61 2.60 -24.04
CA PHE A 4 -60.55 1.56 -24.15
C PHE A 4 -59.96 1.09 -22.78
N ARG A 5 -58.93 0.22 -22.57
CA ARG A 5 -57.71 -0.29 -23.28
C ARG A 5 -56.55 0.74 -23.37
N GLN A 6 -55.24 0.44 -23.37
CA GLN A 6 -54.36 -0.75 -23.18
C GLN A 6 -52.97 -0.19 -22.68
N ARG A 7 -51.92 -0.83 -22.13
CA ARG A 7 -51.29 -2.19 -21.96
C ARG A 7 -50.76 -2.31 -20.51
N GLN A 8 -50.55 -3.47 -19.86
CA GLN A 8 -49.81 -4.74 -20.13
C GLN A 8 -48.27 -4.63 -20.08
N ALA A 9 -47.52 -5.50 -19.39
CA ALA A 9 -47.88 -6.53 -18.39
C ALA A 9 -46.64 -7.00 -17.57
N LEU A 10 -46.86 -7.77 -16.50
CA LEU A 10 -45.83 -8.36 -15.63
C LEU A 10 -45.57 -9.86 -15.96
N ALA A 11 -44.70 -10.49 -15.16
CA ALA A 11 -44.40 -11.93 -15.06
C ALA A 11 -43.52 -12.54 -16.18
N GLY A 12 -42.72 -13.59 -15.93
CA GLY A 12 -42.59 -14.39 -14.69
C GLY A 12 -42.92 -15.85 -14.98
N LEU A 13 -41.89 -16.66 -15.26
CA LEU A 13 -42.07 -17.99 -15.83
C LEU A 13 -42.05 -19.09 -14.75
N LEU A 14 -43.23 -19.66 -14.46
CA LEU A 14 -43.38 -20.82 -13.59
C LEU A 14 -43.67 -22.06 -14.46
N LEU A 15 -42.84 -23.09 -14.34
CA LEU A 15 -42.92 -24.31 -15.16
C LEU A 15 -44.05 -25.24 -14.68
N PHE A 16 -44.96 -25.60 -15.59
CA PHE A 16 -45.89 -26.72 -15.42
C PHE A 16 -45.84 -27.67 -16.62
N LYS A 17 -45.90 -28.98 -16.35
CA LYS A 17 -45.93 -30.07 -17.34
C LYS A 17 -47.27 -30.82 -17.27
N ALA A 18 -47.95 -30.97 -18.41
CA ALA A 18 -48.75 -32.14 -18.85
C ALA A 18 -49.42 -31.78 -20.20
N THR A 19 -49.12 -32.36 -21.37
CA THR A 19 -49.29 -33.74 -21.89
C THR A 19 -50.71 -34.04 -22.41
N PHE A 20 -50.80 -34.71 -23.58
CA PHE A 20 -52.03 -35.19 -24.28
C PHE A 20 -52.92 -34.09 -24.91
N ILE A 21 -53.63 -34.27 -26.05
CA ILE A 21 -54.03 -35.44 -26.88
C ILE A 21 -53.68 -35.22 -28.38
N ILE A 22 -53.44 -36.29 -29.15
CA ILE A 22 -53.31 -36.29 -30.63
C ILE A 22 -54.68 -36.44 -31.31
N ARG A 23 -54.91 -35.74 -32.44
CA ARG A 23 -55.94 -36.13 -33.41
C ARG A 23 -55.48 -35.92 -34.86
N HIS A 24 -55.63 -36.94 -35.70
CA HIS A 24 -55.19 -36.93 -37.11
C HIS A 24 -56.09 -36.07 -38.01
N ARG A 25 -55.47 -35.43 -39.01
CA ARG A 25 -55.95 -35.45 -40.41
C ARG A 25 -54.83 -35.03 -41.37
N ASP A 26 -54.82 -35.63 -42.55
CA ASP A 26 -53.83 -35.44 -43.60
C ASP A 26 -54.01 -34.12 -44.37
N ILE A 27 -52.93 -33.65 -45.00
CA ILE A 27 -52.82 -33.35 -46.45
C ILE A 27 -51.46 -32.69 -46.75
N SER A 28 -50.80 -33.12 -47.82
CA SER A 28 -49.46 -32.68 -48.21
C SER A 28 -49.46 -31.54 -49.23
N VAL A 29 -49.04 -30.32 -48.85
CA VAL A 29 -48.77 -29.22 -49.82
C VAL A 29 -47.48 -28.45 -49.53
N ILE A 30 -46.49 -28.78 -50.34
CA ILE A 30 -45.34 -27.98 -50.83
C ILE A 30 -45.48 -26.44 -50.69
N LYS A 31 -44.68 -25.78 -49.83
CA LYS A 31 -43.71 -24.72 -50.22
C LYS A 31 -42.89 -24.08 -49.09
N ARG A 32 -41.66 -23.73 -49.46
CA ARG A 32 -40.65 -22.85 -48.84
C ARG A 32 -41.18 -21.76 -47.89
N LEU A 33 -40.61 -21.68 -46.69
CA LEU A 33 -39.99 -20.46 -46.12
C LEU A 33 -39.27 -20.80 -44.80
N LEU A 34 -37.93 -20.79 -44.83
CA LEU A 34 -37.10 -21.03 -43.64
C LEU A 34 -36.28 -19.76 -43.34
N PRO A 35 -36.66 -18.94 -42.34
CA PRO A 35 -35.81 -17.85 -41.87
C PRO A 35 -34.68 -18.44 -41.03
N PHE A 36 -33.45 -18.35 -41.53
CA PHE A 36 -32.28 -18.87 -40.83
C PHE A 36 -31.92 -17.95 -39.65
N VAL A 37 -32.43 -18.27 -38.45
CA VAL A 37 -32.16 -17.49 -37.23
C VAL A 37 -30.74 -17.74 -36.77
N LEU A 38 -29.80 -16.97 -37.35
CA LEU A 38 -28.44 -16.83 -36.86
C LEU A 38 -28.48 -16.16 -35.47
N LEU A 39 -28.50 -16.99 -34.42
CA LEU A 39 -28.20 -16.52 -33.07
C LEU A 39 -26.76 -16.02 -33.06
N PHE A 40 -26.59 -14.69 -33.10
CA PHE A 40 -25.31 -14.05 -32.90
C PHE A 40 -24.96 -14.10 -31.41
N ALA A 41 -24.48 -15.26 -30.97
CA ALA A 41 -24.02 -15.48 -29.61
C ALA A 41 -22.76 -14.63 -29.36
N MET A 42 -22.96 -13.38 -28.92
CA MET A 42 -21.89 -12.58 -28.33
C MET A 42 -21.45 -13.25 -27.03
N SER A 43 -20.48 -14.14 -27.15
CA SER A 43 -19.70 -14.65 -26.03
C SER A 43 -18.96 -13.48 -25.39
N PHE A 44 -19.60 -12.84 -24.41
CA PHE A 44 -18.94 -11.92 -23.49
C PHE A 44 -17.98 -12.73 -22.63
N SER A 45 -16.79 -12.98 -23.18
CA SER A 45 -15.64 -13.46 -22.44
C SER A 45 -15.28 -12.42 -21.38
N ILE A 46 -15.82 -12.59 -20.18
CA ILE A 46 -15.36 -11.86 -18.99
C ILE A 46 -13.94 -12.34 -18.71
N GLN A 47 -12.97 -11.68 -19.34
CA GLN A 47 -11.55 -11.90 -19.07
C GLN A 47 -11.27 -11.39 -17.66
N ALA A 48 -11.14 -12.32 -16.71
CA ALA A 48 -10.75 -12.05 -15.34
C ALA A 48 -9.26 -11.67 -15.26
N ASP A 49 -8.95 -10.44 -15.70
CA ASP A 49 -7.59 -9.86 -15.78
C ASP A 49 -6.99 -9.51 -14.40
N ASP A 50 -7.60 -9.97 -13.31
CA ASP A 50 -7.22 -9.60 -11.94
C ASP A 50 -6.09 -10.48 -11.37
N THR A 51 -5.75 -11.59 -12.03
CA THR A 51 -4.58 -12.42 -11.66
C THR A 51 -3.24 -11.67 -11.82
N HIS A 52 -3.21 -10.57 -12.58
CA HIS A 52 -2.03 -9.74 -12.77
C HIS A 52 -1.79 -8.70 -11.65
N SER A 53 -2.73 -8.50 -10.71
CA SER A 53 -2.59 -7.52 -9.62
C SER A 53 -1.87 -8.07 -8.38
N MET A 54 -1.99 -9.38 -8.14
CA MET A 54 -1.51 -10.05 -6.92
C MET A 54 0.01 -10.30 -6.93
N LEU A 55 0.66 -9.92 -5.83
CA LEU A 55 2.08 -10.12 -5.57
C LEU A 55 2.29 -11.32 -4.65
N THR A 56 3.36 -12.09 -4.92
CA THR A 56 3.79 -13.24 -4.12
C THR A 56 5.29 -13.17 -3.86
N GLY A 57 5.86 -14.09 -3.07
CA GLY A 57 7.31 -14.18 -2.90
C GLY A 57 8.09 -14.30 -4.22
N LYS A 58 7.49 -14.89 -5.26
CA LYS A 58 8.06 -14.95 -6.62
C LYS A 58 8.31 -13.56 -7.22
N ASN A 59 7.66 -12.51 -6.74
CA ASN A 59 7.79 -11.13 -7.23
C ASN A 59 8.76 -10.27 -6.39
N VAL A 60 9.34 -10.80 -5.30
CA VAL A 60 10.23 -10.09 -4.38
C VAL A 60 11.68 -10.46 -4.65
N LEU A 61 12.55 -9.46 -4.88
CA LEU A 61 14.00 -9.60 -4.68
C LEU A 61 14.33 -9.13 -3.27
N ILE A 62 14.90 -10.01 -2.44
CA ILE A 62 15.39 -9.65 -1.11
C ILE A 62 16.84 -9.22 -1.19
N LEU A 63 17.15 -8.05 -0.65
CA LEU A 63 18.51 -7.56 -0.44
C LEU A 63 18.85 -7.71 1.05
N TYR A 64 20.02 -8.30 1.34
CA TYR A 64 20.60 -8.37 2.69
C TYR A 64 22.05 -7.89 2.68
N LYS A 65 22.57 -7.39 3.81
CA LYS A 65 23.99 -7.01 3.92
C LYS A 65 24.87 -8.23 4.18
N LYS A 66 25.98 -8.37 3.44
CA LYS A 66 26.90 -9.53 3.54
C LYS A 66 27.53 -9.71 4.91
N ASP A 67 27.75 -8.63 5.67
CA ASP A 67 28.47 -8.67 6.95
C ASP A 67 27.55 -8.44 8.17
N ASP A 68 26.23 -8.50 7.96
CA ASP A 68 25.22 -8.24 8.99
C ASP A 68 24.41 -9.51 9.28
N ILE A 69 24.61 -10.08 10.47
CA ILE A 69 23.96 -11.33 10.91
C ILE A 69 22.46 -11.12 11.08
N LEU A 70 22.01 -9.95 11.52
CA LEU A 70 20.59 -9.64 11.69
C LEU A 70 19.92 -9.53 10.33
N SER A 71 20.51 -8.81 9.38
CA SER A 71 20.01 -8.69 8.01
C SER A 71 19.88 -10.04 7.31
N LYS A 72 20.88 -10.92 7.45
CA LYS A 72 20.80 -12.31 6.94
C LYS A 72 19.65 -13.10 7.55
N LYS A 73 19.47 -13.06 8.88
CA LYS A 73 18.38 -13.77 9.56
C LYS A 73 17.00 -13.28 9.11
N ILE A 74 16.81 -11.96 8.99
CA ILE A 74 15.57 -11.35 8.51
C ILE A 74 15.26 -11.79 7.08
N ALA A 75 16.25 -11.74 6.18
CA ALA A 75 16.09 -12.16 4.79
C ALA A 75 15.72 -13.64 4.66
N ALA A 76 16.40 -14.52 5.39
CA ALA A 76 16.10 -15.96 5.39
C ALA A 76 14.68 -16.25 5.93
N TYR A 77 14.29 -15.59 7.03
CA TYR A 77 12.96 -15.78 7.63
C TYR A 77 11.83 -15.28 6.73
N TYR A 78 12.00 -14.10 6.13
CA TYR A 78 11.07 -13.58 5.14
C TYR A 78 10.95 -14.51 3.93
N ALA A 79 12.08 -15.04 3.45
CA ALA A 79 12.09 -15.92 2.28
C ALA A 79 11.35 -17.24 2.51
N ASP A 80 11.57 -17.87 3.66
CA ASP A 80 10.81 -19.04 4.12
C ASP A 80 9.30 -18.71 4.14
N LYS A 81 8.92 -17.71 4.92
CA LYS A 81 7.51 -17.40 5.20
C LYS A 81 6.71 -16.90 3.99
N ARG A 82 7.34 -16.15 3.08
CA ARG A 82 6.70 -15.66 1.84
C ARG A 82 6.95 -16.55 0.62
N SER A 83 7.60 -17.72 0.78
CA SER A 83 8.00 -18.59 -0.34
C SER A 83 8.81 -17.87 -1.43
N VAL A 84 9.79 -17.07 -1.04
CA VAL A 84 10.69 -16.36 -1.97
C VAL A 84 11.78 -17.32 -2.47
N PRO A 85 11.93 -17.53 -3.80
CA PRO A 85 12.97 -18.39 -4.34
C PRO A 85 14.38 -18.00 -3.87
N SER A 86 15.25 -18.99 -3.65
CA SER A 86 16.65 -18.77 -3.23
C SER A 86 17.46 -17.93 -4.22
N SER A 87 17.15 -18.02 -5.52
CA SER A 87 17.72 -17.18 -6.59
C SER A 87 17.31 -15.70 -6.50
N GLN A 88 16.35 -15.36 -5.63
CA GLN A 88 15.84 -14.01 -5.39
C GLN A 88 16.30 -13.47 -4.02
N GLN A 89 17.40 -13.99 -3.47
CA GLN A 89 18.05 -13.50 -2.25
C GLN A 89 19.48 -13.05 -2.59
N LEU A 90 19.75 -11.75 -2.49
CA LEU A 90 21.01 -11.14 -2.94
C LEU A 90 21.77 -10.46 -1.80
N GLY A 91 22.97 -10.96 -1.52
CA GLY A 91 23.89 -10.36 -0.54
C GLY A 91 24.63 -9.17 -1.13
N ILE A 92 24.42 -7.99 -0.56
CA ILE A 92 25.04 -6.72 -0.96
C ILE A 92 26.18 -6.35 0.00
N GLN A 93 27.27 -5.82 -0.56
CA GLN A 93 28.33 -5.17 0.23
C GLN A 93 27.94 -3.71 0.49
N LEU A 94 27.68 -3.34 1.76
CA LEU A 94 27.43 -1.97 2.19
C LEU A 94 28.21 -1.71 3.49
N ASP A 95 28.67 -0.47 3.68
CA ASP A 95 29.09 0.00 5.00
C ASP A 95 27.88 -0.08 5.96
N SER A 96 28.07 -0.75 7.09
CA SER A 96 27.06 -0.95 8.13
C SER A 96 26.87 0.27 9.03
N ASN A 97 27.86 1.17 9.09
CA ASN A 97 27.90 2.27 10.05
C ASN A 97 27.24 3.54 9.50
N SER A 98 27.46 3.87 8.23
CA SER A 98 26.84 5.04 7.60
C SER A 98 25.31 4.92 7.48
N SER A 99 24.62 6.02 7.77
CA SER A 99 23.19 6.20 7.46
C SER A 99 22.92 6.43 5.97
N THR A 100 23.93 6.88 5.23
CA THR A 100 23.77 7.55 3.93
C THR A 100 24.80 7.04 2.92
N LEU A 101 24.31 6.58 1.76
CA LEU A 101 25.16 6.25 0.61
C LEU A 101 25.51 7.50 -0.20
N SER A 102 26.74 7.55 -0.68
CA SER A 102 27.15 8.44 -1.77
C SER A 102 26.58 7.98 -3.11
N ARG A 103 26.57 8.88 -4.11
CA ARG A 103 26.16 8.54 -5.50
C ARG A 103 27.00 7.41 -6.08
N SER A 104 28.30 7.33 -5.78
CA SER A 104 29.17 6.24 -6.26
C SER A 104 28.78 4.88 -5.67
N GLN A 105 28.59 4.81 -4.35
CA GLN A 105 28.15 3.58 -3.67
C GLN A 105 26.74 3.15 -4.13
N PHE A 106 25.84 4.11 -4.36
CA PHE A 106 24.50 3.80 -4.87
C PHE A 106 24.53 3.32 -6.33
N ASN A 107 25.30 3.94 -7.21
CA ASN A 107 25.48 3.47 -8.59
C ASN A 107 26.08 2.04 -8.62
N GLN A 108 26.92 1.68 -7.63
CA GLN A 108 27.45 0.32 -7.47
C GLN A 108 26.39 -0.67 -6.93
N LEU A 109 25.50 -0.24 -6.03
CA LEU A 109 24.32 -1.01 -5.65
C LEU A 109 23.41 -1.27 -6.86
N GLU A 110 23.07 -0.24 -7.65
CA GLU A 110 22.27 -0.36 -8.88
C GLU A 110 22.87 -1.37 -9.85
N LYS A 111 24.19 -1.27 -10.13
CA LYS A 111 24.92 -2.25 -10.97
C LYS A 111 24.88 -3.67 -10.42
N THR A 112 24.89 -3.83 -9.09
CA THR A 112 24.88 -5.15 -8.43
C THR A 112 23.50 -5.80 -8.48
N ILE A 113 22.41 -5.03 -8.33
CA ILE A 113 21.04 -5.58 -8.38
C ILE A 113 20.55 -5.81 -9.80
N GLN A 114 20.96 -4.98 -10.77
CA GLN A 114 20.40 -4.96 -12.14
C GLN A 114 20.32 -6.34 -12.84
N PRO A 115 21.31 -7.24 -12.76
CA PRO A 115 21.22 -8.58 -13.38
C PRO A 115 20.11 -9.47 -12.79
N HIS A 116 19.69 -9.22 -11.55
CA HIS A 116 18.65 -9.97 -10.85
C HIS A 116 17.24 -9.39 -11.07
N LEU A 117 17.12 -8.19 -11.69
CA LEU A 117 15.85 -7.48 -11.86
C LEU A 117 15.02 -8.01 -13.06
N SER A 118 14.69 -9.30 -13.05
CA SER A 118 13.87 -9.95 -14.08
C SER A 118 12.49 -9.30 -14.24
N LYS A 119 11.79 -9.58 -15.36
CA LYS A 119 10.43 -9.07 -15.62
C LYS A 119 9.40 -9.42 -14.52
N ASN A 120 9.65 -10.48 -13.75
CA ASN A 120 8.76 -10.95 -12.68
C ASN A 120 8.98 -10.23 -11.35
N ILE A 121 10.17 -9.64 -11.12
CA ILE A 121 10.46 -8.87 -9.91
C ILE A 121 9.69 -7.54 -9.97
N LYS A 122 8.79 -7.33 -9.01
CA LYS A 122 7.99 -6.11 -8.81
C LYS A 122 8.28 -5.42 -7.48
N VAL A 123 8.89 -6.15 -6.54
CA VAL A 123 9.23 -5.67 -5.19
C VAL A 123 10.72 -5.87 -4.93
N ILE A 124 11.38 -4.88 -4.32
CA ILE A 124 12.75 -4.98 -3.82
C ILE A 124 12.73 -4.72 -2.31
N LEU A 125 12.97 -5.76 -1.51
CA LEU A 125 12.91 -5.70 -0.05
C LEU A 125 14.31 -5.48 0.54
N LEU A 126 14.46 -4.45 1.37
CA LEU A 126 15.73 -4.10 2.03
C LEU A 126 15.69 -4.53 3.50
N THR A 127 16.49 -5.53 3.88
CA THR A 127 16.38 -6.20 5.19
C THR A 127 17.34 -5.65 6.25
N TRP A 128 17.44 -4.32 6.37
CA TRP A 128 18.37 -3.67 7.30
C TRP A 128 17.82 -2.34 7.84
N THR A 129 18.54 -1.74 8.79
CA THR A 129 18.20 -0.45 9.43
C THR A 129 19.02 0.73 8.91
N LYS A 130 20.27 0.47 8.48
CA LYS A 130 21.22 1.41 7.87
C LYS A 130 21.99 0.71 6.74
N PRO A 131 22.29 1.42 5.63
CA PRO A 131 21.91 2.80 5.32
C PRO A 131 20.42 2.94 4.95
N TYR A 132 19.83 4.12 5.21
CA TYR A 132 18.44 4.48 4.89
C TYR A 132 18.33 5.68 3.94
N ARG A 133 19.45 6.30 3.56
CA ARG A 133 19.54 7.45 2.63
C ARG A 133 20.48 7.18 1.45
N VAL A 134 20.23 7.87 0.34
CA VAL A 134 21.16 8.08 -0.77
C VAL A 134 21.28 9.58 -0.96
N LYS A 135 22.40 10.18 -0.52
CA LYS A 135 22.58 11.65 -0.41
C LYS A 135 21.38 12.33 0.28
N CYS A 136 20.46 12.90 -0.50
CA CYS A 136 19.25 13.59 -0.03
C CYS A 136 17.98 12.71 -0.09
N MET A 137 17.87 11.78 -1.03
CA MET A 137 16.74 10.87 -1.12
C MET A 137 16.76 9.80 -0.02
N SER A 138 15.60 9.21 0.27
CA SER A 138 15.54 7.93 0.99
C SER A 138 16.09 6.81 0.11
N ILE A 139 16.59 5.72 0.71
CA ILE A 139 17.07 4.57 -0.07
C ILE A 139 15.93 3.87 -0.82
N THR A 140 14.72 3.81 -0.25
CA THR A 140 13.55 3.23 -0.94
C THR A 140 13.12 4.07 -2.15
N SER A 141 13.28 5.39 -2.09
CA SER A 141 12.93 6.27 -3.22
C SER A 141 14.00 6.29 -4.29
N ALA A 142 15.28 6.26 -3.90
CA ALA A 142 16.38 6.08 -4.85
C ALA A 142 16.28 4.72 -5.58
N VAL A 143 15.98 3.62 -4.88
CA VAL A 143 15.83 2.28 -5.50
C VAL A 143 14.58 2.18 -6.40
N THR A 144 13.47 2.83 -6.05
CA THR A 144 12.20 2.73 -6.80
C THR A 144 12.14 3.65 -8.02
N LEU A 145 12.70 4.86 -7.91
CA LEU A 145 12.57 5.93 -8.92
C LEU A 145 13.89 6.24 -9.65
N GLY A 146 15.01 5.64 -9.23
CA GLY A 146 16.36 6.10 -9.53
C GLY A 146 16.76 7.29 -8.65
N PHE A 147 18.05 7.45 -8.35
CA PHE A 147 18.51 8.68 -7.70
C PHE A 147 18.56 9.83 -8.72
N ASP A 148 17.87 10.93 -8.40
CA ASP A 148 17.73 12.14 -9.20
C ASP A 148 17.46 13.31 -8.23
N GLU A 149 18.26 14.39 -8.31
CA GLU A 149 18.20 15.51 -7.37
C GLU A 149 16.93 16.37 -7.52
N GLN A 150 16.15 16.18 -8.59
CA GLN A 150 14.79 16.74 -8.69
C GLN A 150 13.85 16.16 -7.62
N TYR A 151 14.16 14.99 -7.05
CA TYR A 151 13.44 14.41 -5.91
C TYR A 151 13.95 14.90 -4.54
N CYS A 152 14.83 15.91 -4.49
CA CYS A 152 15.37 16.48 -3.26
C CYS A 152 14.94 17.94 -3.10
N SER A 153 14.51 18.32 -1.89
CA SER A 153 14.15 19.71 -1.54
C SER A 153 15.37 20.61 -1.37
N HIS A 154 16.52 19.99 -1.11
CA HIS A 154 17.82 20.64 -1.05
C HIS A 154 18.68 20.07 -2.18
N ASN A 155 18.99 20.90 -3.18
CA ASN A 155 19.74 20.54 -4.38
C ASN A 155 20.63 21.72 -4.82
N ALA A 156 21.25 21.65 -6.00
CA ALA A 156 22.16 22.69 -6.51
C ALA A 156 21.51 24.09 -6.61
N ASP A 157 20.26 24.16 -7.08
CA ASP A 157 19.50 25.39 -7.30
C ASP A 157 18.81 25.89 -6.02
N HIS A 158 18.56 24.99 -5.07
CA HIS A 158 17.79 25.21 -3.85
C HIS A 158 18.58 24.74 -2.63
N GLN A 159 19.60 25.53 -2.22
CA GLN A 159 20.52 25.13 -1.16
C GLN A 159 20.00 25.39 0.26
N THR A 160 18.97 26.24 0.40
CA THR A 160 18.36 26.62 1.69
C THR A 160 16.85 26.81 1.56
N GLY A 161 16.15 26.72 2.68
CA GLY A 161 14.71 26.96 2.76
C GLY A 161 13.86 25.70 2.59
N CYS A 162 12.61 25.90 2.17
CA CYS A 162 11.61 24.85 2.10
C CYS A 162 11.06 24.75 0.68
N HIS A 163 11.26 23.59 0.05
CA HIS A 163 10.91 23.37 -1.35
C HIS A 163 10.12 22.07 -1.54
N PRO A 164 9.14 22.05 -2.47
CA PRO A 164 8.54 20.81 -2.96
C PRO A 164 9.58 19.99 -3.73
N THR A 165 9.32 18.70 -3.93
CA THR A 165 10.13 17.85 -4.81
C THR A 165 9.31 17.39 -6.02
N LYS A 166 9.99 16.87 -7.04
CA LYS A 166 9.36 16.21 -8.20
C LYS A 166 8.30 15.18 -7.77
N ASN A 167 7.14 15.27 -8.41
CA ASN A 167 6.01 14.37 -8.16
C ASN A 167 6.29 12.97 -8.73
N SER A 168 5.89 11.93 -7.99
CA SER A 168 6.07 10.53 -8.38
C SER A 168 5.13 10.13 -9.52
N PRO A 169 5.61 9.42 -10.56
CA PRO A 169 4.75 8.86 -11.61
C PRO A 169 3.83 7.73 -11.11
N LEU A 170 4.07 7.22 -9.89
CA LEU A 170 3.24 6.23 -9.21
C LEU A 170 2.05 6.86 -8.47
N PHE A 171 2.08 8.18 -8.20
CA PHE A 171 1.06 8.82 -7.38
C PHE A 171 -0.33 8.70 -8.03
N ASN A 172 -1.28 8.15 -7.27
CA ASN A 172 -2.65 7.88 -7.70
C ASN A 172 -2.78 7.09 -9.03
N ILE A 173 -1.80 6.25 -9.39
CA ILE A 173 -1.84 5.46 -10.63
C ILE A 173 -2.94 4.38 -10.55
N SER A 174 -3.78 4.26 -11.59
CA SER A 174 -4.78 3.20 -11.68
C SER A 174 -4.12 1.83 -11.88
N ARG A 175 -4.81 0.73 -11.50
CA ARG A 175 -4.33 -0.65 -11.76
C ARG A 175 -4.04 -0.88 -13.25
N SER A 176 -4.95 -0.44 -14.12
CA SER A 176 -4.78 -0.52 -15.59
C SER A 176 -3.53 0.21 -16.09
N LYS A 177 -3.26 1.43 -15.61
CA LYS A 177 -2.08 2.21 -16.02
C LYS A 177 -0.79 1.68 -15.39
N ALA A 178 -0.86 1.08 -14.20
CA ALA A 178 0.28 0.40 -13.60
C ALA A 178 0.73 -0.81 -14.44
N ASN A 179 -0.20 -1.61 -14.97
CA ASN A 179 0.09 -2.74 -15.84
C ASN A 179 0.72 -2.33 -17.19
N GLN A 180 0.39 -1.12 -17.69
CA GLN A 180 0.90 -0.56 -18.95
C GLN A 180 2.19 0.27 -18.79
N SER A 181 2.65 0.50 -17.57
CA SER A 181 3.83 1.33 -17.28
C SER A 181 5.15 0.58 -17.54
N PRO A 182 6.31 1.28 -17.51
CA PRO A 182 7.60 0.64 -17.26
C PRO A 182 7.52 -0.28 -16.03
N PRO A 183 8.37 -1.34 -15.94
CA PRO A 183 8.36 -2.27 -14.81
C PRO A 183 8.89 -1.58 -13.54
N TRP A 184 8.02 -0.82 -12.89
CA TRP A 184 8.25 -0.23 -11.58
C TRP A 184 8.57 -1.34 -10.57
N ARG A 185 9.62 -1.15 -9.80
CA ARG A 185 10.06 -2.10 -8.78
C ARG A 185 10.01 -1.40 -7.44
N LEU A 186 8.85 -1.51 -6.81
CA LEU A 186 8.54 -0.84 -5.55
C LEU A 186 9.46 -1.36 -4.46
N SER A 187 10.06 -0.49 -3.67
CA SER A 187 10.94 -0.92 -2.58
C SER A 187 10.50 -0.42 -1.21
N MET A 188 10.90 -1.18 -0.19
CA MET A 188 10.47 -1.03 1.19
C MET A 188 11.55 -1.61 2.11
N MET A 189 11.73 -1.02 3.30
CA MET A 189 12.64 -1.54 4.32
C MET A 189 11.89 -2.33 5.39
N LEU A 190 12.41 -3.50 5.77
CA LEU A 190 11.86 -4.34 6.84
C LEU A 190 13.00 -4.76 7.76
N SER A 191 12.97 -4.28 9.00
CA SER A 191 13.94 -4.62 10.04
C SER A 191 13.40 -4.25 11.42
N GLY A 192 14.13 -4.61 12.48
CA GLY A 192 13.97 -4.11 13.84
C GLY A 192 15.33 -3.90 14.51
N GLU A 193 15.36 -3.64 15.81
CA GLU A 193 16.57 -3.60 16.64
C GLU A 193 17.19 -4.98 16.80
N ASN A 194 16.34 -6.02 16.80
CA ASN A 194 16.69 -7.42 16.97
C ASN A 194 15.84 -8.30 16.05
N PHE A 195 16.16 -9.60 16.03
CA PHE A 195 15.49 -10.55 15.14
C PHE A 195 14.01 -10.76 15.51
N GLU A 196 13.66 -10.80 16.79
CA GLU A 196 12.27 -11.08 17.22
C GLU A 196 11.30 -9.95 16.86
N GLN A 197 11.72 -8.68 16.96
CA GLN A 197 10.92 -7.55 16.46
C GLN A 197 10.66 -7.66 14.95
N ALA A 198 11.70 -7.96 14.16
CA ALA A 198 11.57 -8.10 12.72
C ALA A 198 10.76 -9.36 12.32
N LYS A 199 10.89 -10.45 13.08
CA LYS A 199 10.12 -11.69 12.96
C LYS A 199 8.64 -11.42 13.21
N ALA A 200 8.30 -10.76 14.32
CA ALA A 200 6.93 -10.41 14.67
C ALA A 200 6.27 -9.46 13.64
N LEU A 201 7.05 -8.56 13.03
CA LEU A 201 6.61 -7.73 11.91
C LEU A 201 6.29 -8.55 10.65
N ILE A 202 7.09 -9.57 10.34
CA ILE A 202 6.86 -10.49 9.22
C ILE A 202 5.60 -11.33 9.47
N ASP A 203 5.52 -11.98 10.64
CA ASP A 203 4.41 -12.85 11.01
C ASP A 203 3.07 -12.10 10.97
N ARG A 204 3.02 -10.89 11.54
CA ARG A 204 1.84 -10.01 11.53
C ARG A 204 1.45 -9.52 10.13
N GLY A 205 2.40 -9.42 9.19
CA GLY A 205 2.12 -9.13 7.79
C GLY A 205 1.57 -10.33 7.01
N ILE A 206 1.77 -11.55 7.50
CA ILE A 206 1.23 -12.79 6.92
C ILE A 206 -0.15 -13.10 7.52
N GLU A 207 -0.29 -12.95 8.83
CA GLU A 207 -1.57 -13.02 9.57
C GLU A 207 -2.60 -12.02 9.02
N ALA A 208 -2.13 -10.92 8.42
CA ALA A 208 -2.97 -9.98 7.71
C ALA A 208 -3.74 -10.61 6.54
N ASP A 209 -3.14 -11.51 5.76
CA ASP A 209 -3.58 -11.82 4.40
C ASP A 209 -4.99 -12.45 4.33
N GLY A 210 -5.92 -11.71 3.70
CA GLY A 210 -7.31 -12.16 3.54
C GLY A 210 -8.15 -12.15 4.82
N SER A 211 -7.70 -11.50 5.90
CA SER A 211 -8.42 -11.39 7.17
C SER A 211 -9.72 -10.56 7.12
N ASP A 212 -9.98 -9.78 6.07
CA ASP A 212 -11.14 -8.88 5.88
C ASP A 212 -11.52 -8.11 7.20
N PRO A 213 -10.57 -7.37 7.82
CA PRO A 213 -10.67 -6.97 9.23
C PRO A 213 -11.78 -5.96 9.54
N VAL A 214 -12.31 -6.06 10.77
CA VAL A 214 -13.24 -5.09 11.38
C VAL A 214 -12.50 -4.32 12.46
N GLY A 215 -12.61 -2.99 12.46
CA GLY A 215 -11.86 -2.15 13.40
C GLY A 215 -12.04 -0.66 13.17
N ASP A 216 -11.11 0.13 13.72
CA ASP A 216 -11.13 1.58 13.70
C ASP A 216 -9.98 2.19 12.89
N ALA A 217 -10.23 3.37 12.33
CA ALA A 217 -9.25 4.24 11.71
C ALA A 217 -9.30 5.61 12.39
N TYR A 218 -8.21 6.05 13.04
CA TYR A 218 -8.14 7.35 13.70
C TYR A 218 -7.30 8.33 12.89
N LEU A 219 -7.91 9.45 12.50
CA LEU A 219 -7.28 10.51 11.71
C LEU A 219 -7.29 11.80 12.53
N VAL A 220 -6.14 12.11 13.14
CA VAL A 220 -6.04 13.05 14.27
C VAL A 220 -5.42 14.37 13.84
N ARG A 221 -6.14 15.46 14.09
CA ARG A 221 -5.60 16.82 14.16
C ARG A 221 -5.15 17.09 15.59
N THR A 222 -3.98 17.70 15.73
CA THR A 222 -3.31 17.93 17.02
C THR A 222 -3.22 19.42 17.31
N GLN A 223 -2.72 19.77 18.49
CA GLN A 223 -2.31 21.13 18.87
C GLN A 223 -1.10 21.63 18.07
N ASP A 224 -0.32 20.74 17.47
CA ASP A 224 0.77 21.10 16.56
C ASP A 224 0.18 21.42 15.18
N ALA A 225 -0.13 22.71 14.98
CA ALA A 225 -0.70 23.21 13.74
C ALA A 225 0.21 22.98 12.52
N ASN A 226 1.54 23.01 12.72
CA ASN A 226 2.53 22.80 11.67
C ASN A 226 2.55 21.34 11.23
N ARG A 227 2.56 20.39 12.17
CA ARG A 227 2.52 18.94 11.84
C ARG A 227 1.11 18.45 11.49
N SER A 228 0.07 19.25 11.71
CA SER A 228 -1.33 18.93 11.38
C SER A 228 -1.77 19.27 9.95
N THR A 229 -0.90 19.65 9.00
CA THR A 229 -1.32 20.12 7.65
C THR A 229 -2.23 19.16 6.88
N ARG A 230 -2.19 17.85 7.17
CA ARG A 230 -3.10 16.84 6.58
C ARG A 230 -4.56 16.91 7.10
N TRP A 231 -4.88 17.70 8.13
CA TRP A 231 -6.21 17.71 8.76
C TRP A 231 -7.41 17.96 7.81
N PRO A 232 -7.34 18.78 6.74
CA PRO A 232 -8.48 18.96 5.83
C PRO A 232 -8.80 17.68 5.06
N ILE A 233 -7.75 16.95 4.64
CA ILE A 233 -7.85 15.64 3.97
C ILE A 233 -8.48 14.63 4.91
N PHE A 234 -8.07 14.62 6.19
CA PHE A 234 -8.61 13.75 7.23
C PHE A 234 -10.12 14.00 7.43
N LYS A 235 -10.52 15.25 7.72
CA LYS A 235 -11.91 15.62 7.94
C LYS A 235 -12.80 15.32 6.73
N GLN A 236 -12.32 15.60 5.52
CA GLN A 236 -13.05 15.31 4.29
C GLN A 236 -13.24 13.80 4.07
N LEU A 237 -12.20 12.98 4.32
CA LEU A 237 -12.29 11.53 4.16
C LEU A 237 -13.33 10.92 5.11
N VAL A 238 -13.31 11.28 6.39
CA VAL A 238 -14.29 10.77 7.37
C VAL A 238 -15.71 11.23 7.04
N SER A 239 -15.87 12.46 6.53
CA SER A 239 -17.18 12.97 6.10
C SER A 239 -17.76 12.23 4.87
N LEU A 240 -16.90 11.70 3.99
CA LEU A 240 -17.33 10.98 2.78
C LEU A 240 -17.50 9.47 3.01
N TRP A 241 -16.61 8.85 3.79
CA TRP A 241 -16.61 7.42 4.11
C TRP A 241 -16.45 7.20 5.63
N PRO A 242 -17.48 7.47 6.45
CA PRO A 242 -17.42 7.24 7.90
C PRO A 242 -17.31 5.75 8.25
N ARG A 243 -17.71 4.84 7.35
CA ARG A 243 -17.45 3.40 7.46
C ARG A 243 -17.31 2.75 6.09
N TYR A 244 -16.30 1.89 5.90
CA TYR A 244 -16.08 1.13 4.66
C TYR A 244 -15.36 -0.19 4.95
N LYS A 245 -15.72 -1.28 4.26
CA LYS A 245 -15.02 -2.60 4.33
C LYS A 245 -14.72 -3.10 5.76
N GLY A 246 -15.67 -2.91 6.68
CA GLY A 246 -15.54 -3.29 8.10
C GLY A 246 -15.02 -2.17 9.01
N ILE A 247 -14.18 -1.28 8.48
CA ILE A 247 -13.47 -0.22 9.20
C ILE A 247 -14.35 1.03 9.40
N THR A 248 -14.39 1.54 10.63
CA THR A 248 -15.03 2.82 11.00
C THR A 248 -13.97 3.93 11.07
N LEU A 249 -14.24 5.09 10.47
CA LEU A 249 -13.31 6.21 10.42
C LEU A 249 -13.70 7.29 11.45
N HIS A 250 -12.71 7.74 12.22
CA HIS A 250 -12.85 8.76 13.27
C HIS A 250 -11.94 9.95 12.96
N TYR A 251 -12.52 11.14 12.80
CA TYR A 251 -11.76 12.39 12.77
C TYR A 251 -11.72 12.97 14.19
N VAL A 252 -10.52 13.13 14.74
CA VAL A 252 -10.30 13.68 16.10
C VAL A 252 -9.69 15.06 15.96
N ASP A 253 -10.26 16.07 16.64
CA ASP A 253 -9.83 17.47 16.55
C ASP A 253 -9.29 17.98 17.90
N ASP A 254 -8.18 17.39 18.33
CA ASP A 254 -7.53 17.66 19.62
C ASP A 254 -6.69 18.95 19.61
N ARG A 255 -6.99 19.90 18.70
CA ARG A 255 -6.19 21.13 18.50
C ARG A 255 -6.08 22.04 19.73
N TYR A 256 -7.04 21.94 20.65
CA TYR A 256 -7.08 22.70 21.91
C TYR A 256 -6.69 21.84 23.12
N ARG A 257 -6.35 20.56 22.92
CA ARG A 257 -6.13 19.59 23.99
C ARG A 257 -4.65 19.55 24.39
N VAL A 258 -4.33 20.23 25.49
CA VAL A 258 -2.94 20.38 25.97
C VAL A 258 -2.36 19.09 26.57
N LYS A 259 -3.21 18.14 27.02
CA LYS A 259 -2.79 16.85 27.59
C LYS A 259 -3.50 15.66 26.96
N GLY A 260 -2.73 14.64 26.57
CA GLY A 260 -3.24 13.37 26.04
C GLY A 260 -3.84 13.47 24.64
N SER A 261 -3.27 14.30 23.75
CA SER A 261 -3.67 14.48 22.35
C SER A 261 -3.29 13.27 21.45
N SER A 262 -3.47 12.07 22.00
CA SER A 262 -3.08 10.75 21.51
C SER A 262 -4.32 9.86 21.45
N VAL A 263 -4.29 8.88 20.55
CA VAL A 263 -5.21 7.75 20.59
C VAL A 263 -4.61 6.73 21.55
N ASN A 264 -5.38 6.30 22.55
CA ASN A 264 -4.93 5.34 23.54
C ASN A 264 -6.03 4.34 23.90
N HIS A 265 -5.61 3.19 24.44
CA HIS A 265 -6.47 2.09 24.89
C HIS A 265 -7.50 1.63 23.85
N LYS A 266 -7.13 1.63 22.56
CA LYS A 266 -7.97 1.09 21.47
C LYS A 266 -7.50 -0.32 21.11
N ASN A 267 -8.46 -1.23 20.94
CA ASN A 267 -8.16 -2.67 20.82
C ASN A 267 -8.17 -3.22 19.38
N GLN A 268 -8.52 -2.40 18.39
CA GLN A 268 -8.73 -2.84 16.99
C GLN A 268 -8.33 -1.73 15.99
N LEU A 269 -7.14 -1.13 16.12
CA LEU A 269 -6.72 -0.09 15.17
C LEU A 269 -6.28 -0.75 13.86
N MET A 270 -6.92 -0.37 12.75
CA MET A 270 -6.45 -0.68 11.41
C MET A 270 -5.63 0.48 10.81
N PHE A 271 -5.96 1.72 11.21
CA PHE A 271 -5.24 2.91 10.74
C PHE A 271 -5.07 3.96 11.85
N TYR A 272 -3.90 4.60 11.93
CA TYR A 272 -3.67 5.77 12.78
C TYR A 272 -2.78 6.80 12.08
N PHE A 273 -3.36 7.95 11.69
CA PHE A 273 -2.64 9.07 11.10
C PHE A 273 -2.69 10.28 12.02
N THR A 274 -1.53 10.89 12.29
CA THR A 274 -1.42 12.04 13.21
C THR A 274 -0.33 13.03 12.76
N GLY A 275 -0.09 14.05 13.59
CA GLY A 275 0.94 15.08 13.43
C GLY A 275 1.46 15.54 14.80
N LEU A 276 2.32 14.73 15.43
CA LEU A 276 3.05 15.10 16.64
C LEU A 276 4.57 14.85 16.43
N PRO A 277 5.45 15.61 17.10
CA PRO A 277 6.90 15.33 17.11
C PRO A 277 7.23 13.95 17.69
N GLN A 278 6.49 13.54 18.71
CA GLN A 278 6.48 12.23 19.34
C GLN A 278 5.03 11.89 19.66
N VAL A 279 4.58 10.66 19.40
CA VAL A 279 3.21 10.23 19.67
C VAL A 279 3.18 9.49 21.01
N PRO A 280 2.55 10.04 22.06
CA PRO A 280 2.39 9.30 23.31
C PRO A 280 1.42 8.13 23.14
N ASP A 281 1.46 7.22 24.10
CA ASP A 281 0.53 6.11 24.26
C ASP A 281 0.47 5.07 23.11
N ILE A 282 1.38 5.09 22.12
CA ILE A 282 1.35 4.15 20.99
C ILE A 282 1.35 2.68 21.42
N ASN A 283 1.99 2.35 22.55
CA ASN A 283 2.07 1.01 23.14
C ASN A 283 0.86 0.64 24.03
N THR A 284 -0.11 1.54 24.21
CA THR A 284 -1.39 1.26 24.91
C THR A 284 -2.47 0.70 23.97
N ASN A 285 -2.16 0.63 22.68
CA ASN A 285 -3.05 0.31 21.59
C ASN A 285 -2.75 -1.07 21.03
N HIS A 286 -3.79 -1.80 20.60
CA HIS A 286 -3.65 -3.04 19.87
C HIS A 286 -3.99 -2.80 18.39
N TYR A 287 -2.97 -2.91 17.54
CA TYR A 287 -3.07 -2.76 16.10
C TYR A 287 -3.37 -4.12 15.46
N LEU A 288 -4.28 -4.14 14.50
CA LEU A 288 -4.64 -5.36 13.78
C LEU A 288 -3.53 -5.81 12.81
N PRO A 289 -3.46 -7.10 12.47
CA PRO A 289 -2.66 -7.59 11.36
C PRO A 289 -2.92 -6.80 10.07
N GLY A 290 -1.85 -6.30 9.44
CA GLY A 290 -1.93 -5.41 8.27
C GLY A 290 -2.15 -3.92 8.58
N ALA A 291 -2.30 -3.50 9.84
CA ALA A 291 -2.56 -2.10 10.18
C ALA A 291 -1.42 -1.14 9.75
N ILE A 292 -1.78 0.10 9.39
CA ILE A 292 -0.84 1.15 8.97
C ILE A 292 -0.94 2.36 9.91
N ALA A 293 0.18 2.80 10.47
CA ALA A 293 0.23 3.99 11.31
C ALA A 293 1.39 4.92 10.91
N ASP A 294 1.14 6.23 10.83
CA ASP A 294 2.20 7.22 10.63
C ASP A 294 1.89 8.59 11.25
N HIS A 295 2.95 9.36 11.46
CA HIS A 295 2.92 10.73 11.96
C HIS A 295 3.64 11.65 11.00
N LEU A 296 3.05 12.82 10.73
CA LEU A 296 3.76 13.88 10.03
C LEU A 296 4.79 14.47 10.98
N THR A 297 6.06 14.15 10.76
CA THR A 297 7.18 14.72 11.51
C THR A 297 8.48 14.67 10.71
N SER A 298 9.39 15.60 10.99
CA SER A 298 10.72 15.65 10.38
C SER A 298 11.63 14.52 10.83
N ALA A 299 12.45 13.99 9.92
CA ALA A 299 13.45 12.98 10.23
C ALA A 299 12.89 11.71 10.93
N GLY A 300 11.59 11.43 10.75
CA GLY A 300 10.94 10.22 11.24
C GLY A 300 11.45 8.95 10.55
N GLY A 301 11.93 9.07 9.31
CA GLY A 301 12.56 7.99 8.55
C GLY A 301 14.03 7.71 8.90
N ASN A 302 14.60 8.36 9.94
CA ASN A 302 16.03 8.25 10.26
C ASN A 302 16.42 6.94 11.00
N GLY A 303 16.06 5.79 10.41
CA GLY A 303 16.32 4.47 10.97
C GLY A 303 15.65 4.29 12.34
N ILE A 304 16.33 3.58 13.25
CA ILE A 304 15.83 3.21 14.59
C ILE A 304 16.44 4.08 15.72
N GLY A 305 17.26 5.08 15.39
CA GLY A 305 17.93 5.90 16.41
C GLY A 305 16.96 6.79 17.19
N GLU A 306 17.04 6.80 18.52
CA GLU A 306 16.06 7.45 19.41
C GLU A 306 16.13 9.00 19.41
N GLY A 307 17.16 9.58 18.79
CA GLY A 307 17.43 11.02 18.82
C GLY A 307 16.35 11.89 18.14
N GLY A 308 15.80 12.83 18.92
CA GLY A 308 14.92 13.91 18.45
C GLY A 308 13.46 13.49 18.32
N GLN A 309 12.91 13.62 17.11
CA GLN A 309 11.52 13.26 16.82
C GLN A 309 11.36 11.75 16.63
N MET A 310 10.22 11.21 17.04
CA MET A 310 9.92 9.77 17.05
C MET A 310 10.13 9.14 15.67
N LYS A 311 10.74 7.96 15.63
CA LYS A 311 11.01 7.24 14.36
C LYS A 311 9.84 6.38 13.93
N THR A 312 9.75 6.20 12.61
CA THR A 312 8.78 5.35 11.92
C THR A 312 8.78 3.89 12.43
N TYR A 313 9.94 3.38 12.84
CA TYR A 313 10.08 2.04 13.43
C TYR A 313 9.37 1.86 14.79
N ARG A 314 9.22 2.93 15.59
CA ARG A 314 8.49 2.87 16.88
C ARG A 314 7.03 2.43 16.70
N TRP A 315 6.41 2.72 15.54
CA TRP A 315 5.09 2.20 15.20
C TRP A 315 5.11 0.68 14.93
N LEU A 316 6.15 0.17 14.28
CA LEU A 316 6.29 -1.26 13.96
C LEU A 316 6.51 -2.10 15.22
N GLU A 317 7.27 -1.54 16.16
CA GLU A 317 7.48 -2.10 17.50
C GLU A 317 6.19 -2.08 18.34
N ALA A 318 5.41 -0.99 18.26
CA ALA A 318 4.10 -0.86 18.92
C ALA A 318 3.01 -1.78 18.33
N GLY A 319 3.23 -2.36 17.14
CA GLY A 319 2.33 -3.34 16.52
C GLY A 319 1.80 -2.99 15.13
N ALA A 320 2.12 -1.83 14.54
CA ALA A 320 1.75 -1.55 13.15
C ALA A 320 2.48 -2.50 12.18
N THR A 321 1.84 -2.86 11.07
CA THR A 321 2.46 -3.69 10.01
C THR A 321 3.27 -2.85 9.03
N ALA A 322 2.95 -1.55 8.92
CA ALA A 322 3.79 -0.60 8.20
C ALA A 322 3.66 0.83 8.73
N SER A 323 4.67 1.63 8.40
CA SER A 323 4.77 3.05 8.71
C SER A 323 5.59 3.80 7.66
N TYR A 324 5.59 5.12 7.72
CA TYR A 324 6.29 6.01 6.81
C TYR A 324 6.88 7.21 7.57
N GLY A 325 8.03 7.71 7.12
CA GLY A 325 8.57 8.97 7.61
C GLY A 325 9.69 9.50 6.73
N THR A 326 9.88 10.81 6.69
CA THR A 326 10.92 11.42 5.85
C THR A 326 12.31 11.35 6.48
N VAL A 327 13.34 11.28 5.64
CA VAL A 327 14.76 11.18 6.01
C VAL A 327 15.47 12.55 6.07
N ILE A 328 14.72 13.61 5.74
CA ILE A 328 15.06 15.04 5.75
C ILE A 328 13.87 15.81 6.38
N GLU A 329 14.08 17.09 6.71
CA GLU A 329 13.02 18.04 7.08
C GLU A 329 12.00 18.20 5.93
N PRO A 330 10.72 17.80 6.11
CA PRO A 330 9.72 17.87 5.05
C PRO A 330 9.09 19.25 4.89
N CYS A 331 9.35 20.21 5.78
CA CYS A 331 8.70 21.52 5.82
C CYS A 331 7.16 21.47 5.87
N ASN A 332 6.63 20.37 6.42
CA ASN A 332 5.19 20.09 6.56
C ASN A 332 4.35 20.03 5.27
N TYR A 333 4.98 19.92 4.09
CA TYR A 333 4.26 19.65 2.83
C TYR A 333 3.49 18.32 2.93
N PRO A 334 2.14 18.32 2.92
CA PRO A 334 1.35 17.09 3.03
C PRO A 334 1.57 16.14 1.84
N GLU A 335 2.03 16.65 0.70
CA GLU A 335 2.43 15.89 -0.50
C GLU A 335 3.58 14.91 -0.23
N LYS A 336 4.45 15.22 0.73
CA LYS A 336 5.58 14.38 1.16
C LYS A 336 5.18 13.27 2.14
N PHE A 337 3.89 13.07 2.38
CA PHE A 337 3.36 12.05 3.30
C PHE A 337 2.22 11.23 2.65
N PRO A 338 1.87 10.07 3.22
CA PRO A 338 0.75 9.26 2.73
C PRO A 338 -0.56 10.05 2.80
N ASN A 339 -1.22 10.17 1.65
CA ASN A 339 -2.56 10.73 1.54
C ASN A 339 -3.59 9.62 1.82
N PRO A 340 -4.33 9.66 2.94
CA PRO A 340 -5.25 8.59 3.29
C PRO A 340 -6.43 8.48 2.32
N ARG A 341 -6.79 9.55 1.58
CA ARG A 341 -7.83 9.49 0.52
C ARG A 341 -7.41 8.63 -0.69
N ILE A 342 -6.14 8.22 -0.77
CA ILE A 342 -5.61 7.32 -1.82
C ILE A 342 -5.17 5.99 -1.20
N LEU A 343 -4.46 6.02 -0.07
CA LEU A 343 -3.97 4.84 0.63
C LEU A 343 -5.11 3.87 1.02
N LEU A 344 -6.11 4.36 1.75
CA LEU A 344 -7.20 3.55 2.29
C LEU A 344 -8.03 2.86 1.21
N PRO A 345 -8.53 3.54 0.15
CA PRO A 345 -9.32 2.85 -0.87
C PRO A 345 -8.51 1.84 -1.69
N ASN A 346 -7.24 2.10 -2.03
CA ASN A 346 -6.43 1.10 -2.74
C ASN A 346 -6.22 -0.15 -1.88
N TYR A 347 -5.84 0.03 -0.61
CA TYR A 347 -5.59 -1.08 0.31
C TYR A 347 -6.89 -1.88 0.62
N MET A 348 -8.00 -1.20 0.92
CA MET A 348 -9.32 -1.83 1.18
C MET A 348 -10.01 -2.43 -0.06
N THR A 349 -9.47 -2.20 -1.26
CA THR A 349 -9.87 -2.88 -2.51
C THR A 349 -8.87 -3.94 -2.97
N GLY A 350 -7.88 -4.28 -2.13
CA GLY A 350 -7.01 -5.44 -2.32
C GLY A 350 -5.70 -5.20 -3.08
N ASP A 351 -5.21 -3.96 -3.11
CA ASP A 351 -3.78 -3.74 -3.33
C ASP A 351 -2.99 -4.33 -2.14
N HIS A 352 -1.81 -4.89 -2.40
CA HIS A 352 -0.84 -5.17 -1.35
C HIS A 352 -0.35 -3.86 -0.72
N LEU A 353 0.07 -3.93 0.56
CA LEU A 353 0.49 -2.76 1.33
C LEU A 353 1.48 -1.87 0.56
N ILE A 354 2.52 -2.45 -0.04
CA ILE A 354 3.52 -1.70 -0.81
C ILE A 354 2.94 -0.96 -2.03
N GLN A 355 1.96 -1.54 -2.73
CA GLN A 355 1.29 -0.91 -3.88
C GLN A 355 0.45 0.29 -3.42
N ALA A 356 -0.35 0.10 -2.37
CA ALA A 356 -1.19 1.15 -1.80
C ALA A 356 -0.37 2.32 -1.24
N TYR A 357 0.77 2.03 -0.60
CA TYR A 357 1.65 3.07 -0.06
C TYR A 357 2.32 3.89 -1.17
N TRP A 358 2.92 3.24 -2.18
CA TRP A 358 3.60 3.92 -3.28
C TRP A 358 2.66 4.75 -4.17
N LYS A 359 1.37 4.40 -4.23
CA LYS A 359 0.31 5.22 -4.83
C LYS A 359 -0.04 6.47 -4.01
N SER A 360 0.12 6.42 -2.68
CA SER A 360 -0.45 7.40 -1.76
C SER A 360 0.39 8.65 -1.50
N VAL A 361 1.70 8.61 -1.78
CA VAL A 361 2.63 9.72 -1.53
C VAL A 361 2.93 10.44 -2.84
N GLN A 362 2.69 11.76 -2.91
CA GLN A 362 2.90 12.52 -4.14
C GLN A 362 4.39 12.86 -4.34
N GLN A 363 5.08 13.22 -3.27
CA GLN A 363 6.48 13.65 -3.27
C GLN A 363 7.34 12.72 -2.37
N PRO A 364 7.52 11.43 -2.76
CA PRO A 364 8.17 10.43 -1.90
C PRO A 364 9.70 10.53 -1.89
N GLY A 365 10.33 11.45 -2.61
CA GLY A 365 11.80 11.48 -2.81
C GLY A 365 12.61 11.40 -1.52
N GLU A 366 12.18 12.14 -0.51
CA GLU A 366 12.80 12.21 0.83
C GLU A 366 12.09 11.27 1.84
N GLY A 367 11.23 10.36 1.37
CA GLY A 367 10.32 9.54 2.17
C GLY A 367 10.74 8.07 2.29
N LEU A 368 10.82 7.53 3.51
CA LEU A 368 11.14 6.14 3.76
C LEU A 368 9.86 5.31 4.02
N PHE A 369 9.68 4.24 3.25
CA PHE A 369 8.62 3.25 3.43
C PHE A 369 9.15 2.07 4.25
N VAL A 370 8.51 1.75 5.39
CA VAL A 370 8.94 0.66 6.27
C VAL A 370 7.78 -0.27 6.66
N GLY A 371 8.05 -1.57 6.79
CA GLY A 371 7.05 -2.57 7.17
C GLY A 371 7.08 -3.84 6.31
N GLU A 372 6.04 -4.66 6.43
CA GLU A 372 5.86 -5.85 5.60
C GLU A 372 5.16 -5.47 4.27
N PRO A 373 5.79 -5.71 3.09
CA PRO A 373 5.32 -5.14 1.83
C PRO A 373 4.19 -5.92 1.15
N LEU A 374 4.01 -7.20 1.48
CA LEU A 374 3.07 -8.11 0.82
C LEU A 374 1.75 -8.23 1.58
N ALA A 375 1.64 -7.75 2.81
CA ALA A 375 0.42 -7.76 3.61
C ALA A 375 -0.78 -7.26 2.79
N ARG A 376 -1.86 -8.04 2.76
CA ARG A 376 -3.06 -7.74 1.97
C ARG A 376 -4.35 -8.19 2.70
N PRO A 377 -4.87 -7.36 3.62
CA PRO A 377 -5.98 -7.75 4.50
C PRO A 377 -7.28 -8.05 3.77
N TRP A 378 -7.59 -7.26 2.75
CA TRP A 378 -8.75 -7.46 1.89
C TRP A 378 -8.30 -8.14 0.61
N SER A 379 -8.92 -9.27 0.24
CA SER A 379 -8.74 -9.81 -1.11
C SER A 379 -9.46 -8.92 -2.13
N ALA A 380 -8.92 -8.86 -3.35
CA ALA A 380 -9.69 -8.44 -4.51
C ALA A 380 -10.89 -9.40 -4.72
N LYS A 381 -11.98 -8.89 -5.30
CA LYS A 381 -13.26 -9.59 -5.53
C LYS A 381 -13.78 -9.27 -6.92
#